data_AF-A0A1R2AYA2-F1
#
_entry.id   AF-A0A1R2AYA2-F1
#
_cell.length_a   1.000
_cell.length_b   1.000
_cell.length_c   1.000
_cell.angle_alpha   90.00
_cell.angle_beta   90.00
_cell.angle_gamma   90.00
#
_symmetry.space_group_name_H-M   'P 1'
#
loop_
_entity.id
_entity.type
_entity.pdbx_description
1 polymer ?
#
loop_
_entity_poly.entity_id
_entity_poly.type
_entity_poly.pdbx_seq_one_letter_code
_entity_poly.pdbx_strand_id
1 'polypeptide(L)'
;MKGLEMVISTLYSCPVSACKSEYKNKFNLKKHFERVHLGKRPHKCEKCSKFFANKQNLTEHNFIHLGLKPYNCTICKMNFRQASQLSVHKRQHDKNYVKSLNTAMWEESQWDIQL
;
A
#
# COMPACT_ATOMS: atom_id res chain seq x y z
N MET A 1 29.30 12.06 -35.14
CA MET A 1 28.88 10.85 -34.39
C MET A 1 28.15 11.33 -33.15
N LYS A 2 26.90 10.89 -32.97
CA LYS A 2 26.07 11.22 -31.81
C LYS A 2 26.69 10.57 -30.56
N GLY A 3 26.79 11.32 -29.48
CA GLY A 3 27.26 10.83 -28.18
C GLY A 3 26.66 11.66 -27.06
N LEU A 4 25.34 11.67 -26.98
CA LEU A 4 24.58 12.19 -25.83
C LEU A 4 24.68 11.16 -24.70
N GLU A 5 25.73 11.20 -23.90
CA GLU A 5 25.76 10.42 -22.64
C GLU A 5 26.42 11.20 -21.52
N MET A 6 25.59 11.80 -20.67
CA MET A 6 25.82 11.95 -19.23
C MET A 6 24.49 12.28 -18.56
N VAL A 7 23.63 11.27 -18.42
CA VAL A 7 22.46 11.35 -17.55
C VAL A 7 22.94 11.16 -16.12
N ILE A 8 23.38 12.24 -15.45
CA ILE A 8 23.55 12.20 -13.99
C ILE A 8 22.14 12.28 -13.39
N SER A 9 21.50 11.13 -13.23
CA SER A 9 20.26 10.97 -12.48
C SER A 9 20.54 11.28 -11.01
N THR A 10 20.43 12.55 -10.62
CA THR A 10 20.73 13.07 -9.28
C THR A 10 19.60 12.72 -8.31
N LEU A 11 19.56 11.45 -7.90
CA LEU A 11 18.70 11.01 -6.81
C LEU A 11 19.33 11.39 -5.46
N TYR A 12 18.48 11.69 -4.49
CA TYR A 12 18.82 11.97 -3.10
C TYR A 12 18.67 10.69 -2.29
N SER A 13 19.78 10.14 -1.82
CA SER A 13 19.81 8.89 -1.05
C SER A 13 19.64 9.14 0.44
N CYS A 14 19.05 8.18 1.15
CA CYS A 14 18.93 8.21 2.60
C CYS A 14 20.31 8.09 3.27
N PRO A 15 20.65 8.94 4.26
CA PRO A 15 21.94 8.87 4.94
C PRO A 15 22.05 7.69 5.94
N VAL A 16 20.94 7.02 6.27
CA VAL A 16 20.96 5.85 7.16
C VAL A 16 21.47 4.66 6.36
N SER A 17 22.62 4.10 6.72
CA SER A 17 23.31 3.04 5.97
C SER A 17 22.46 1.78 5.75
N ALA A 18 21.62 1.41 6.72
CA ALA A 18 20.67 0.30 6.57
C ALA A 18 19.49 0.61 5.62
N CYS A 19 19.29 1.87 5.25
CA CYS A 19 18.18 2.33 4.41
C CYS A 19 18.67 2.72 3.00
N LYS A 20 18.33 1.89 2.02
CA LYS A 20 18.70 2.10 0.60
C LYS A 20 17.67 2.95 -0.18
N SER A 21 16.90 3.79 0.53
CA SER A 21 15.82 4.57 -0.12
C SER A 21 16.39 5.77 -0.87
N GLU A 22 15.90 5.99 -2.09
CA GLU A 22 16.32 7.08 -2.98
C GLU A 22 15.12 7.91 -3.45
N TYR A 23 15.35 9.21 -3.64
CA TYR A 23 14.29 10.17 -3.93
C TYR A 23 14.69 11.15 -5.02
N LYS A 24 13.74 11.53 -5.88
CA LYS A 24 13.97 12.54 -6.94
C LYS A 24 14.27 13.94 -6.40
N ASN A 25 13.91 14.23 -5.14
CA ASN A 25 14.14 15.54 -4.53
C ASN A 25 14.36 15.44 -3.01
N LYS A 26 15.04 16.45 -2.46
CA LYS A 26 15.37 16.55 -1.03
C LYS A 26 14.12 16.59 -0.13
N PHE A 27 13.01 17.15 -0.60
CA PHE A 27 11.77 17.23 0.17
C PHE A 27 11.18 15.86 0.49
N ASN A 28 11.16 14.95 -0.50
CA ASN A 28 10.71 13.58 -0.30
C ASN A 28 11.66 12.79 0.60
N LEU A 29 12.99 12.99 0.46
CA LEU A 29 13.98 12.43 1.38
C LEU A 29 13.74 12.91 2.82
N LYS A 30 13.55 14.21 3.03
CA LYS A 30 13.26 14.78 4.36
C LYS A 30 12.01 14.16 4.97
N LYS A 31 10.92 14.07 4.19
CA LYS A 31 9.68 13.43 4.62
C LYS A 31 9.88 11.97 5.00
N HIS A 32 10.65 11.22 4.21
CA HIS A 32 10.99 9.84 4.52
C HIS A 32 11.72 9.75 5.86
N PHE A 33 12.78 10.54 6.03
CA PHE A 33 13.59 10.50 7.24
C PHE A 33 12.76 10.81 8.50
N GLU A 34 11.96 11.88 8.44
CA GLU A 34 11.08 12.27 9.55
C GLU A 34 10.06 11.19 9.90
N ARG A 35 9.49 10.49 8.91
CA ARG A 35 8.41 9.53 9.14
C ARG A 35 8.89 8.14 9.50
N VAL A 36 9.96 7.68 8.86
CA VAL A 36 10.47 6.31 8.97
C VAL A 36 11.50 6.19 10.08
N HIS A 37 12.45 7.13 10.16
CA HIS A 37 13.52 7.07 11.14
C HIS A 37 13.17 7.79 12.44
N LEU A 38 12.54 8.96 12.36
CA LEU A 38 12.11 9.69 13.57
C LEU A 38 10.68 9.34 14.02
N GLY A 39 9.96 8.51 13.27
CA GLY A 39 8.59 8.10 13.60
C GLY A 39 7.56 9.25 13.64
N LYS A 40 7.87 10.43 13.08
CA LYS A 40 6.98 11.60 13.15
C LYS A 40 5.67 11.33 12.43
N ARG A 41 4.57 11.64 13.12
CA ARG A 41 3.20 11.56 12.61
C ARG A 41 2.49 12.90 12.83
N PRO A 42 2.72 13.90 11.96
CA PRO A 42 2.32 15.27 12.23
C PRO A 42 0.80 15.50 12.13
N HIS A 43 0.04 14.56 11.55
CA HIS A 43 -1.38 14.75 11.29
C HIS A 43 -2.23 14.08 12.35
N LYS A 44 -2.77 14.87 13.29
CA LYS A 44 -3.66 14.40 14.35
C LYS A 44 -5.12 14.30 13.85
N CYS A 45 -5.85 13.28 14.29
CA CYS A 45 -7.30 13.27 14.17
C CYS A 45 -7.92 14.17 15.26
N GLU A 46 -8.91 14.99 14.89
CA GLU A 46 -9.58 15.86 15.86
C GLU A 46 -10.64 15.12 16.68
N LYS A 47 -11.15 14.00 16.15
CA LYS A 47 -12.20 13.19 16.79
C LYS A 47 -11.65 12.08 17.68
N CYS A 48 -10.35 11.76 17.59
CA CYS A 48 -9.70 10.76 18.44
C CYS A 48 -8.19 11.02 18.57
N SER A 49 -7.52 10.34 19.50
CA SER A 49 -6.09 10.57 19.78
C SER A 49 -5.11 9.93 18.77
N LYS A 50 -5.56 9.58 17.55
CA LYS A 50 -4.70 8.93 16.54
C LYS A 50 -3.93 9.95 15.71
N PHE A 51 -2.69 9.59 15.37
CA PHE A 51 -1.78 10.38 14.55
C PHE A 51 -1.38 9.63 13.27
N PHE A 52 -1.20 10.38 12.18
CA PHE A 52 -0.92 9.86 10.85
C PHE A 52 0.32 10.52 10.24
N ALA A 53 1.07 9.73 9.48
CA ALA A 53 2.30 10.18 8.81
C ALA A 53 2.02 11.14 7.64
N ASN A 54 0.86 11.04 7.00
CA ASN A 54 0.47 11.88 5.88
C ASN A 54 -1.02 12.28 5.97
N LYS A 55 -1.38 13.37 5.27
CA LYS A 55 -2.75 13.92 5.27
C LYS A 55 -3.76 12.95 4.62
N GLN A 56 -3.37 12.22 3.58
CA GLN A 56 -4.23 11.27 2.90
C GLN A 56 -4.74 10.18 3.84
N ASN A 57 -3.85 9.57 4.63
CA ASN A 57 -4.19 8.56 5.63
C ASN A 57 -5.12 9.13 6.72
N LEU A 58 -4.95 10.40 7.11
CA LEU A 58 -5.87 11.06 8.04
C LEU A 58 -7.25 11.27 7.39
N THR A 59 -7.31 11.70 6.13
CA THR A 59 -8.57 11.85 5.40
C THR A 59 -9.31 10.51 5.30
N GLU A 60 -8.62 9.44 4.90
CA GLU A 60 -9.20 8.10 4.83
C GLU A 60 -9.63 7.58 6.20
N HIS A 61 -8.87 7.88 7.25
CA HIS A 61 -9.27 7.57 8.62
C HIS A 61 -10.53 8.31 9.04
N ASN A 62 -10.73 9.56 8.61
CA ASN A 62 -11.93 10.32 8.95
C ASN A 62 -13.21 9.69 8.40
N PHE A 63 -13.15 8.87 7.33
CA PHE A 63 -14.29 8.09 6.87
C PHE A 63 -14.81 7.09 7.93
N ILE A 64 -13.99 6.70 8.92
CA ILE A 64 -14.46 5.91 10.06
C ILE A 64 -15.49 6.70 10.85
N HIS A 65 -15.14 7.94 11.20
CA HIS A 65 -15.99 8.81 12.01
C HIS A 65 -17.24 9.31 11.27
N LEU A 66 -17.20 9.31 9.94
CA LEU A 66 -18.35 9.68 9.10
C LEU A 66 -19.19 8.47 8.69
N GLY A 67 -18.78 7.25 9.02
CA GLY A 67 -19.45 6.03 8.56
C GLY A 67 -19.35 5.81 7.04
N LEU A 68 -18.47 6.53 6.35
CA LEU A 68 -18.37 6.49 4.89
C LEU A 68 -17.51 5.32 4.40
N LYS A 69 -17.89 4.81 3.22
CA LYS A 69 -17.15 3.82 2.44
C LYS A 69 -17.19 4.22 0.95
N PRO A 70 -16.36 5.20 0.53
CA PRO A 70 -16.52 5.85 -0.77
C PRO A 70 -16.11 4.99 -1.96
N TYR A 71 -15.43 3.86 -1.74
CA TYR A 71 -14.91 3.02 -2.81
C TYR A 71 -15.85 1.85 -3.08
N ASN A 72 -16.57 1.88 -4.20
CA ASN A 72 -17.54 0.85 -4.57
C ASN A 72 -16.95 -0.17 -5.57
N CYS A 73 -17.25 -1.45 -5.36
CA CYS A 73 -17.01 -2.50 -6.33
C CYS A 73 -18.10 -2.49 -7.40
N THR A 74 -17.73 -2.24 -8.66
CA THR A 74 -18.70 -2.17 -9.75
C THR A 74 -19.37 -3.52 -10.05
N ILE A 75 -18.75 -4.63 -9.66
CA ILE A 75 -19.21 -6.01 -9.91
C ILE A 75 -20.25 -6.44 -8.87
N CYS A 76 -19.90 -6.45 -7.58
CA CYS A 76 -20.78 -6.93 -6.50
C CYS A 76 -21.39 -5.81 -5.62
N LYS A 77 -21.13 -4.54 -5.96
CA LYS A 77 -21.62 -3.35 -5.24
C LYS A 77 -21.19 -3.23 -3.78
N MET A 78 -20.24 -4.03 -3.31
CA MET A 78 -19.64 -3.87 -1.99
C MET A 78 -18.87 -2.55 -1.88
N ASN A 79 -18.96 -1.90 -0.71
CA ASN A 79 -18.31 -0.62 -0.43
C ASN A 79 -17.11 -0.81 0.51
N PHE A 80 -16.05 -0.05 0.27
CA PHE A 80 -14.79 -0.08 0.99
C PHE A 80 -14.38 1.31 1.45
N ARG A 81 -13.61 1.37 2.53
CA ARG A 81 -13.12 2.63 3.10
C ARG A 81 -11.84 3.12 2.42
N GLN A 82 -11.06 2.20 1.85
CA GLN A 82 -9.78 2.50 1.19
C GLN A 82 -9.76 1.95 -0.24
N ALA A 83 -9.06 2.65 -1.13
CA ALA A 83 -8.89 2.22 -2.52
C ALA A 83 -8.11 0.90 -2.64
N SER A 84 -7.10 0.70 -1.78
CA SER A 84 -6.31 -0.53 -1.73
C SER A 84 -7.16 -1.75 -1.38
N GLN A 85 -8.08 -1.61 -0.43
CA GLN A 85 -9.03 -2.67 -0.06
C GLN A 85 -9.91 -3.06 -1.24
N LEU A 86 -10.47 -2.07 -1.96
CA LEU A 86 -11.23 -2.33 -3.17
C LEU A 86 -10.37 -3.01 -4.24
N SER A 87 -9.13 -2.57 -4.43
CA SER A 87 -8.22 -3.15 -5.42
C SER A 87 -7.90 -4.62 -5.14
N VAL A 88 -7.67 -4.99 -3.88
CA VAL A 88 -7.45 -6.39 -3.48
C VAL A 88 -8.74 -7.19 -3.66
N HIS A 89 -9.88 -6.66 -3.21
CA HIS A 89 -11.17 -7.31 -3.39
C HIS A 89 -11.49 -7.59 -4.86
N LYS A 90 -11.17 -6.66 -5.78
CA LYS A 90 -11.40 -6.86 -7.22
C LYS A 90 -10.72 -8.12 -7.77
N ARG A 91 -9.60 -8.56 -7.18
CA ARG A 91 -8.93 -9.80 -7.59
C ARG A 91 -9.78 -11.04 -7.31
N GLN A 92 -10.70 -10.99 -6.34
CA GLN A 92 -11.64 -12.09 -6.07
C GLN A 92 -12.65 -12.28 -7.22
N HIS A 93 -12.81 -11.29 -8.10
CA HIS A 93 -13.64 -11.41 -9.31
C HIS A 93 -12.82 -11.86 -10.52
N ASP A 94 -11.51 -12.02 -10.38
CA ASP A 94 -10.64 -12.61 -11.40
C ASP A 94 -10.62 -14.14 -11.24
N LYS A 95 -11.21 -14.83 -12.21
CA LYS A 95 -11.29 -16.30 -12.23
C LYS A 95 -9.92 -16.96 -12.15
N ASN A 96 -8.87 -16.35 -12.71
CA ASN A 96 -7.52 -16.90 -12.69
C ASN A 96 -6.89 -16.78 -11.30
N TYR A 97 -7.13 -15.65 -10.61
CA TYR A 97 -6.66 -15.43 -9.24
C TYR A 97 -7.34 -16.37 -8.23
N VAL A 98 -8.66 -16.57 -8.36
CA VAL A 98 -9.40 -17.51 -7.50
C VAL A 98 -8.96 -18.95 -7.76
N LYS A 99 -8.70 -19.31 -9.02
CA LYS A 99 -8.17 -20.63 -9.38
C LYS A 99 -6.81 -20.90 -8.74
N SER A 100 -5.88 -19.93 -8.76
CA SER A 100 -4.55 -20.10 -8.17
C SER A 100 -4.56 -20.24 -6.65
N LEU A 101 -5.52 -19.60 -5.96
CA LEU A 101 -5.74 -19.79 -4.52
C LEU A 101 -6.31 -21.17 -4.21
N ASN A 102 -7.27 -21.63 -5.01
CA ASN A 102 -7.91 -22.92 -4.78
C ASN A 102 -6.98 -24.10 -5.10
N THR A 103 -6.12 -24.01 -6.13
CA THR A 103 -5.15 -25.08 -6.46
C THR A 103 -4.13 -25.35 -5.36
N ALA A 104 -3.88 -24.40 -4.46
CA ALA A 104 -2.97 -24.58 -3.32
C ALA A 104 -3.56 -25.46 -2.19
N MET A 105 -4.80 -25.94 -2.32
CA MET A 105 -5.53 -26.66 -1.27
C MET A 105 -5.91 -28.11 -1.67
N TRP A 106 -5.50 -28.57 -2.87
CA TRP A 106 -5.87 -29.90 -3.40
C TRP A 106 -4.74 -30.96 -3.34
N GLU A 107 -3.56 -30.64 -2.81
CA GLU A 107 -2.43 -31.61 -2.79
C GLU A 107 -2.32 -32.45 -1.50
N GLU A 108 -3.05 -32.14 -0.42
CA GLU A 108 -2.96 -32.91 0.85
C GLU A 108 -4.05 -33.97 1.06
N SER A 109 -5.06 -34.08 0.20
CA SER A 109 -6.18 -35.02 0.39
C SER A 109 -6.05 -36.36 -0.35
N GLN A 110 -4.85 -36.80 -0.71
CA GLN A 110 -4.63 -38.06 -1.45
C GLN A 110 -3.97 -39.20 -0.65
N TRP A 111 -3.84 -39.09 0.67
CA TRP A 111 -3.19 -40.14 1.49
C TRP A 111 -4.09 -40.92 2.44
N ASP A 112 -5.39 -41.08 2.17
CA ASP A 112 -6.25 -41.97 2.97
C ASP A 112 -7.29 -42.75 2.16
N ILE A 113 -6.83 -43.57 1.21
CA ILE A 113 -7.54 -44.83 0.87
C ILE A 113 -6.48 -45.92 0.65
N GLN A 114 -6.14 -46.61 1.73
CA GLN A 114 -5.53 -47.93 1.68
C GLN A 114 -6.67 -48.95 1.53
N LEU A 115 -6.74 -49.61 0.37
CA LEU A 115 -7.37 -50.91 0.18
C LEU A 115 -6.31 -51.88 -0.34
#